data_AF-A0A2C6D6Y5-F1
#
_entry.id   AF-A0A2C6D6Y5-F1
#
_cell.length_a   1.000
_cell.length_b   1.000
_cell.length_c   1.000
_cell.angle_alpha   90.00
_cell.angle_beta   90.00
_cell.angle_gamma   90.00
#
_symmetry.space_group_name_H-M   'P 1'
#
loop_
_entity.id
_entity.type
_entity.pdbx_description
1 polymer ?
#
loop_
_entity_poly.entity_id
_entity_poly.type
_entity_poly.pdbx_seq_one_letter_code
_entity_poly.pdbx_strand_id
1 'polypeptide(L)'
;MGGQINYATTDVVDGRAATVVLPNVMRNIIEYYFGFVRKKSKLADVLNELTEKEMDQGHKAFYRYINRGSHSDPTNIGLMVDVAPDVYLERFRLIFVTSNEEEHYDSMMHS
;
A
#
# COMPACT_ATOMS: atom_id res chain seq x y z
N MET A 1 -9.05 24.36 12.38
CA MET A 1 -8.63 23.59 11.18
C MET A 1 -7.22 24.02 10.84
N GLY A 2 -6.21 23.17 11.08
CA GLY A 2 -4.80 23.57 10.89
C GLY A 2 -3.75 22.54 11.32
N GLY A 3 -4.16 21.35 11.80
CA GLY A 3 -3.24 20.36 12.36
C GLY A 3 -2.79 19.26 11.39
N GLN A 4 -3.30 19.19 10.16
CA GLN A 4 -3.07 18.04 9.26
C GLN A 4 -2.08 18.30 8.13
N ILE A 5 -1.71 19.55 7.86
CA ILE A 5 -0.83 19.90 6.72
C ILE A 5 0.66 19.95 7.13
N ASN A 6 0.97 20.13 8.42
CA ASN A 6 2.37 20.28 8.87
C ASN A 6 3.16 18.97 9.00
N TYR A 7 2.51 17.81 9.10
CA TYR A 7 3.23 16.54 9.27
C TYR A 7 3.86 16.05 7.96
N ALA A 8 3.22 16.31 6.81
CA ALA A 8 3.73 15.88 5.51
C ALA A 8 5.06 16.54 5.12
N THR A 9 5.30 17.79 5.56
CA THR A 9 6.53 18.53 5.27
C THR A 9 7.70 18.19 6.20
N THR A 10 7.43 17.63 7.38
CA THR A 10 8.50 17.30 8.35
C THR A 10 9.17 15.96 8.02
N ASP A 11 8.43 15.01 7.43
CA ASP A 11 8.95 13.68 7.05
C ASP A 11 9.99 13.73 5.91
N VAL A 12 9.98 14.80 5.11
CA VAL A 12 10.94 15.05 4.02
C VAL A 12 12.37 15.25 4.54
N VAL A 13 12.51 15.72 5.79
CA VAL A 13 13.81 16.09 6.37
C VAL A 13 14.53 14.89 7.02
N ASP A 14 13.79 13.86 7.44
CA ASP A 14 14.32 12.72 8.22
C ASP A 14 14.52 11.44 7.40
N GLY A 15 14.37 11.48 6.07
CA GLY A 15 14.41 10.28 5.21
C GLY A 15 13.18 9.36 5.34
N ARG A 16 12.26 9.65 6.28
CA ARG A 16 10.96 8.98 6.44
C ARG A 16 10.01 9.24 5.27
N ALA A 17 10.24 10.30 4.51
CA ALA A 17 9.52 10.50 3.25
C ALA A 17 9.71 9.31 2.29
N ALA A 18 10.89 8.70 2.21
CA ALA A 18 11.10 7.55 1.32
C ALA A 18 10.25 6.33 1.72
N THR A 19 10.15 6.04 3.02
CA THR A 19 9.36 4.91 3.56
C THR A 19 7.85 5.12 3.44
N VAL A 20 7.38 6.37 3.39
CA VAL A 20 5.95 6.69 3.19
C VAL A 20 5.60 6.88 1.70
N VAL A 21 6.53 7.36 0.89
CA VAL A 21 6.33 7.60 -0.55
C VAL A 21 6.07 6.30 -1.30
N LEU A 22 6.84 5.23 -1.04
CA LEU A 22 6.69 3.97 -1.76
C LEU A 22 5.29 3.33 -1.56
N PRO A 23 4.79 3.15 -0.33
CA PRO A 23 3.41 2.70 -0.10
C PRO A 23 2.33 3.61 -0.70
N ASN A 24 2.58 4.92 -0.74
CA ASN A 24 1.65 5.87 -1.37
C ASN A 24 1.58 5.70 -2.89
N VAL A 25 2.73 5.53 -3.55
CA VAL A 25 2.80 5.27 -4.98
C VAL A 25 2.10 3.95 -5.31
N MET A 26 2.40 2.89 -4.55
CA MET A 26 1.75 1.57 -4.69
C MET A 26 0.23 1.66 -4.51
N ARG A 27 -0.24 2.35 -3.47
CA ARG A 27 -1.67 2.60 -3.26
C ARG A 27 -2.29 3.27 -4.48
N ASN A 28 -1.68 4.35 -4.98
CA ASN A 28 -2.21 5.06 -6.14
C ASN A 28 -2.34 4.12 -7.34
N ILE A 29 -1.31 3.32 -7.65
CA ILE A 29 -1.36 2.36 -8.77
C ILE A 29 -2.52 1.38 -8.59
N ILE A 30 -2.67 0.79 -7.39
CA ILE A 30 -3.76 -0.16 -7.09
C ILE A 30 -5.13 0.51 -7.19
N GLU A 31 -5.31 1.70 -6.60
CA GLU A 31 -6.58 2.41 -6.64
C GLU A 31 -6.97 2.83 -8.06
N TYR A 32 -6.01 3.27 -8.88
CA TYR A 32 -6.27 3.56 -10.28
C TYR A 32 -6.64 2.29 -11.06
N TYR A 33 -5.86 1.22 -10.92
CA TYR A 33 -6.12 -0.03 -11.64
C TYR A 33 -7.45 -0.67 -11.24
N PHE A 34 -7.66 -0.94 -9.96
CA PHE A 34 -8.86 -1.62 -9.48
C PHE A 34 -10.08 -0.71 -9.32
N GLY A 35 -9.89 0.61 -9.28
CA GLY A 35 -10.98 1.58 -9.19
C GLY A 35 -11.54 1.98 -10.56
N PHE A 36 -10.68 2.12 -11.57
CA PHE A 36 -11.08 2.59 -12.90
C PHE A 36 -11.02 1.51 -13.98
N VAL A 37 -9.99 0.65 -13.99
CA VAL A 37 -9.78 -0.36 -15.04
C VAL A 37 -10.60 -1.63 -14.75
N ARG A 38 -10.72 -2.02 -13.48
CA ARG A 38 -11.50 -3.17 -13.02
C ARG A 38 -12.65 -2.75 -12.09
N LYS A 39 -13.67 -3.59 -11.93
CA LYS A 39 -14.77 -3.31 -10.98
C LYS A 39 -14.25 -3.43 -9.53
N LYS A 40 -14.29 -2.30 -8.82
CA LYS A 40 -13.79 -2.06 -7.45
C LYS A 40 -14.20 -3.08 -6.37
N SER A 41 -15.27 -3.85 -6.58
CA SER A 41 -15.85 -4.71 -5.54
C SER A 41 -14.93 -5.84 -5.06
N LYS A 42 -13.94 -6.27 -5.85
CA LYS A 42 -13.04 -7.38 -5.47
C LYS A 42 -11.79 -6.95 -4.69
N LEU A 43 -11.38 -5.68 -4.75
CA LEU A 43 -10.12 -5.26 -4.14
C LEU A 43 -10.16 -5.32 -2.61
N ALA A 44 -11.26 -4.85 -2.01
CA ALA A 44 -11.41 -4.83 -0.56
C ALA A 44 -11.37 -6.25 0.03
N ASP A 45 -12.01 -7.21 -0.65
CA ASP A 45 -12.03 -8.62 -0.25
C ASP A 45 -10.62 -9.24 -0.32
N VAL A 46 -9.89 -9.00 -1.42
CA VAL A 46 -8.49 -9.45 -1.58
C VAL A 46 -7.60 -8.87 -0.49
N LEU A 47 -7.71 -7.57 -0.20
CA LEU A 47 -6.89 -6.93 0.84
C LEU A 47 -7.23 -7.44 2.24
N ASN A 48 -8.51 -7.72 2.52
CA ASN A 48 -8.92 -8.33 3.80
C ASN A 48 -8.36 -9.75 3.93
N GLU A 49 -8.50 -10.58 2.89
CA GLU A 49 -7.95 -11.94 2.85
C GLU A 49 -6.44 -11.95 3.10
N LEU A 50 -5.70 -11.08 2.42
CA LEU A 50 -4.25 -10.95 2.60
C LEU A 50 -3.88 -10.46 4.01
N THR A 51 -4.67 -9.54 4.59
CA THR A 51 -4.47 -9.07 5.97
C THR A 51 -4.69 -10.19 7.00
N GLU A 52 -5.69 -11.04 6.79
CA GLU A 52 -6.00 -12.16 7.69
C GLU A 52 -4.94 -13.26 7.64
N LYS A 53 -4.40 -13.56 6.45
CA LYS A 53 -3.38 -14.59 6.23
C LYS A 53 -1.98 -14.17 6.65
N GLU A 54 -1.67 -12.88 6.60
CA GLU A 54 -0.37 -12.37 6.99
C GLU A 54 -0.16 -12.56 8.51
N MET A 55 1.08 -12.73 8.95
CA MET A 55 1.41 -12.82 10.39
C MET A 55 2.17 -11.59 10.86
N ASP A 56 2.97 -11.00 9.98
CA ASP A 56 3.78 -9.82 10.27
C ASP A 56 2.90 -8.55 10.38
N GLN A 57 3.12 -7.77 11.44
CA GLN A 57 2.30 -6.59 11.72
C GLN A 57 2.58 -5.42 10.76
N GLY A 58 3.80 -5.27 10.26
CA GLY A 58 4.17 -4.26 9.27
C GLY A 58 3.54 -4.57 7.91
N HIS A 59 3.51 -5.84 7.52
CA HIS A 59 2.85 -6.27 6.29
C HIS A 59 1.31 -6.16 6.39
N LYS A 60 0.72 -6.49 7.54
CA LYS A 60 -0.71 -6.21 7.80
C LYS A 60 -1.03 -4.73 7.73
N ALA A 61 -0.13 -3.89 8.26
CA ALA A 61 -0.30 -2.44 8.18
C ALA A 61 -0.34 -1.97 6.72
N PHE A 62 0.49 -2.53 5.83
CA PHE A 62 0.45 -2.24 4.40
C PHE A 62 -0.89 -2.56 3.73
N TYR A 63 -1.42 -3.76 3.90
CA TYR A 63 -2.71 -4.12 3.29
C TYR A 63 -3.87 -3.27 3.82
N ARG A 64 -3.88 -2.99 5.14
CA ARG A 64 -4.85 -2.07 5.76
C ARG A 64 -4.70 -0.64 5.24
N TYR A 65 -3.47 -0.18 5.05
CA TYR A 65 -3.15 1.14 4.53
C TYR A 65 -3.78 1.36 3.14
N ILE A 66 -3.68 0.37 2.27
CA ILE A 66 -4.29 0.40 0.94
C ILE A 66 -5.83 0.33 1.05
N ASN A 67 -6.36 -0.59 1.87
CA ASN A 67 -7.80 -0.88 1.91
C ASN A 67 -8.64 0.29 2.49
N ARG A 68 -8.13 0.98 3.51
CA ARG A 68 -8.90 1.98 4.27
C ARG A 68 -8.87 3.38 3.65
N GLY A 69 -8.10 3.58 2.59
CA GLY A 69 -7.71 4.91 2.14
C GLY A 69 -6.83 5.60 3.19
N SER A 70 -6.02 6.56 2.78
CA SER A 70 -4.99 7.20 3.62
C SER A 70 -5.53 8.10 4.74
N HIS A 71 -6.62 7.75 5.43
CA HIS A 71 -6.88 8.29 6.76
C HIS A 71 -5.62 7.99 7.57
N SER A 72 -4.83 9.04 7.78
CA SER A 72 -3.42 8.99 8.17
C SER A 72 -3.32 8.45 9.59
N ASP A 73 -3.48 7.14 9.73
CA ASP A 73 -3.41 6.42 10.99
C ASP A 73 -1.92 6.30 11.33
N PRO A 74 -1.42 7.09 12.30
CA PRO A 74 -0.01 7.11 12.64
C PRO A 74 0.50 5.74 13.08
N THR A 75 -0.42 4.89 13.56
CA THR A 75 -0.14 3.51 13.98
C THR A 75 0.30 2.63 12.82
N ASN A 76 -0.36 2.75 11.65
CA ASN A 76 0.01 1.95 10.48
C ASN A 76 1.32 2.45 9.87
N ILE A 77 1.52 3.76 9.85
CA ILE A 77 2.77 4.37 9.36
C ILE A 77 3.94 3.90 10.22
N GLY A 78 3.83 3.95 11.55
CA GLY A 78 4.91 3.50 12.45
C GLY A 78 5.32 2.04 12.27
N LEU A 79 4.36 1.14 12.02
CA LEU A 79 4.62 -0.29 11.76
C LEU A 79 5.26 -0.55 10.38
N MET A 80 5.16 0.41 9.47
CA MET A 80 5.64 0.32 8.09
C MET A 80 7.05 0.89 7.91
N VAL A 81 7.53 1.75 8.81
CA VAL A 81 8.86 2.39 8.70
C VAL A 81 10.01 1.38 8.64
N ASP A 82 9.87 0.24 9.31
CA ASP A 82 10.94 -0.77 9.41
C ASP A 82 10.88 -1.86 8.32
N VAL A 83 9.93 -1.77 7.39
CA VAL A 83 9.77 -2.77 6.32
C VAL A 83 10.64 -2.40 5.12
N ALA A 84 11.40 -3.38 4.63
CA ALA A 84 12.30 -3.17 3.50
C ALA A 84 11.52 -2.99 2.16
N PRO A 85 12.03 -2.18 1.21
CA PRO A 85 11.34 -1.89 -0.06
C PRO A 85 11.02 -3.11 -0.93
N ASP A 86 11.89 -4.11 -0.94
CA ASP A 86 11.72 -5.38 -1.64
C ASP A 86 10.52 -6.18 -1.12
N VAL A 87 10.31 -6.14 0.20
CA VAL A 87 9.15 -6.77 0.83
C VAL A 87 7.86 -6.08 0.40
N TYR A 88 7.85 -4.75 0.27
CA TYR A 88 6.71 -4.04 -0.28
C TYR A 88 6.40 -4.44 -1.72
N LEU A 89 7.41 -4.63 -2.55
CA LEU A 89 7.22 -5.09 -3.93
C LEU A 89 6.60 -6.49 -3.98
N GLU A 90 7.04 -7.41 -3.12
CA GLU A 90 6.45 -8.75 -3.01
C GLU A 90 4.98 -8.69 -2.57
N ARG A 91 4.68 -7.91 -1.54
CA ARG A 91 3.32 -7.74 -1.02
C ARG A 91 2.40 -7.05 -2.03
N PHE A 92 2.94 -6.09 -2.77
CA PHE A 92 2.25 -5.45 -3.87
C PHE A 92 1.94 -6.44 -5.00
N ARG A 93 2.89 -7.30 -5.39
CA ARG A 93 2.67 -8.38 -6.36
C ARG A 93 1.57 -9.35 -5.92
N LEU A 94 1.53 -9.73 -4.63
CA LEU A 94 0.52 -10.64 -4.09
C LEU A 94 -0.91 -10.13 -4.31
N ILE A 95 -1.14 -8.82 -4.29
CA ILE A 95 -2.46 -8.24 -4.57
C ILE A 95 -2.91 -8.57 -6.00
N PHE A 96 -1.99 -8.54 -6.97
CA PHE A 96 -2.27 -8.91 -8.37
C PHE A 96 -2.45 -10.43 -8.53
N VAL A 97 -1.62 -11.23 -7.85
CA VAL A 97 -1.75 -12.71 -7.89
C VAL A 97 -3.09 -13.15 -7.31
N THR A 98 -3.46 -12.68 -6.11
CA THR A 98 -4.71 -13.06 -5.44
C THR A 98 -5.94 -12.53 -6.18
N SER A 99 -5.82 -11.43 -6.92
CA SER A 99 -6.88 -10.94 -7.80
C SER A 99 -6.91 -11.60 -9.19
N ASN A 100 -5.99 -12.52 -9.48
CA ASN A 100 -5.85 -13.22 -10.76
C ASN A 100 -5.48 -12.28 -11.93
N GLU A 101 -4.68 -11.26 -11.63
CA GLU A 101 -4.20 -10.19 -12.53
C GLU A 101 -2.66 -10.13 -12.58
N GLU A 102 -1.98 -11.24 -12.28
CA GLU A 102 -0.50 -11.35 -12.25
C GLU A 102 0.15 -10.94 -13.58
N GLU A 103 -0.47 -11.27 -14.71
CA GLU A 103 0.01 -10.87 -16.05
C GLU A 103 0.13 -9.34 -16.19
N HIS A 104 -0.78 -8.58 -15.57
CA HIS A 104 -0.72 -7.13 -15.59
C HIS A 104 0.45 -6.60 -14.76
N TYR A 105 0.71 -7.21 -13.60
CA TYR A 105 1.88 -6.87 -12.79
C TYR A 105 3.18 -7.12 -13.57
N ASP A 106 3.31 -8.28 -14.21
CA ASP A 106 4.50 -8.63 -14.98
C ASP A 106 4.70 -7.68 -16.16
N SER A 107 3.64 -7.32 -16.88
CA SER A 107 3.69 -6.32 -17.94
C SER A 107 4.15 -4.95 -17.43
N MET A 108 3.66 -4.50 -16.27
CA MET A 108 4.06 -3.23 -15.67
C MET A 108 5.54 -3.21 -15.25
N MET A 109 6.10 -4.34 -14.80
CA MET A 109 7.49 -4.42 -14.30
C MET A 109 8.54 -4.65 -15.40
N HIS A 110 8.15 -5.16 -16.56
CA HIS A 110 9.05 -5.47 -17.68
C HIS A 110 8.90 -4.50 -18.88
N SER A 111 8.18 -3.40 -18.71
CA SER A 111 7.99 -2.36 -19.74
C SER A 111 9.12 -1.35 -19.83
#